data_AF-A0A3D0CS86-F1
#
_entry.id   AF-A0A3D0CS86-F1
#
_cell.length_a   1.000
_cell.length_b   1.000
_cell.length_c   1.000
_cell.angle_alpha   90.00
_cell.angle_beta   90.00
_cell.angle_gamma   90.00
#
_symmetry.space_group_name_H-M   'P 1'
#
loop_
_entity.id
_entity.type
_entity.pdbx_description
1 polymer ?
#
loop_
_entity_poly.entity_id
_entity_poly.type
_entity_poly.pdbx_seq_one_letter_code
_entity_poly.pdbx_strand_id
1 'polypeptide(L)'
;MLPEPLGLAPGGPAWPTSRWRAGEMVLTQAALRLPSTAGVGPVELIAWLDPAENPAVPPLVLATLAVAPGTHEFTPPAPSHPQTATFGEVSRLVGYDLTPVEPDRPLGVTLFWQALGPSERSLKAFVHLLNTEGRLVAGRDEPPARPTDGWVADEFVTQRFSLALPAGLAPGRYRLEVGWYDPAGGSGSRLPVEGSGADRANRRVLLETVVEIGE
;
A
#
# COMPACT_ATOMS: atom_id res chain seq x y z
N MET A 1 14.35 -18.72 -1.40
CA MET A 1 13.78 -19.00 -0.07
C MET A 1 12.32 -19.32 -0.29
N LEU A 2 11.83 -20.48 0.14
CA LEU A 2 10.40 -20.80 0.03
C LEU A 2 9.63 -19.88 1.00
N PRO A 3 8.45 -19.37 0.63
CA PRO A 3 7.63 -18.59 1.56
C PRO A 3 7.32 -19.44 2.80
N GLU A 4 7.34 -18.83 3.98
CA GLU A 4 6.89 -19.52 5.19
C GLU A 4 5.43 -19.92 5.03
N PRO A 5 5.05 -21.14 5.44
CA PRO A 5 3.67 -21.59 5.35
C PRO A 5 2.78 -20.78 6.29
N LEU A 6 1.59 -20.45 5.81
CA LEU A 6 0.60 -19.77 6.64
C LEU A 6 0.00 -20.75 7.65
N GLY A 7 0.35 -20.60 8.92
CA GLY A 7 -0.30 -21.31 10.02
C GLY A 7 -1.76 -20.87 10.15
N LEU A 8 -2.69 -21.81 10.02
CA LEU A 8 -4.12 -21.55 10.16
C LEU A 8 -4.70 -22.34 11.34
N ALA A 9 -5.57 -21.69 12.10
CA ALA A 9 -6.42 -22.32 13.10
C ALA A 9 -7.87 -22.32 12.58
N PRO A 10 -8.36 -23.42 11.98
CA PRO A 10 -9.71 -23.49 11.46
C PRO A 10 -10.76 -23.14 12.51
N GLY A 11 -11.74 -22.30 12.15
CA GLY A 11 -12.75 -21.75 13.07
C GLY A 11 -12.25 -20.65 14.02
N GLY A 12 -10.93 -20.39 14.03
CA GLY A 12 -10.29 -19.36 14.84
C GLY A 12 -10.41 -19.61 16.36
N PRO A 13 -9.95 -18.65 17.19
CA PRO A 13 -10.01 -18.79 18.64
C PRO A 13 -11.44 -18.82 19.19
N ALA A 14 -12.42 -18.31 18.44
CA ALA A 14 -13.82 -18.33 18.83
C ALA A 14 -14.48 -19.72 18.64
N TRP A 15 -14.00 -20.53 17.68
CA TRP A 15 -14.57 -21.83 17.35
C TRP A 15 -13.49 -22.91 17.13
N PRO A 16 -12.72 -23.26 18.20
CA PRO A 16 -11.63 -24.23 18.09
C PRO A 16 -12.15 -25.63 17.73
N THR A 17 -11.25 -26.47 17.20
CA THR A 17 -11.55 -27.84 16.74
C THR A 17 -12.19 -28.73 17.81
N SER A 18 -11.97 -28.46 19.10
CA SER A 18 -12.60 -29.17 20.22
C SER A 18 -14.11 -28.92 20.36
N ARG A 19 -14.66 -27.91 19.67
CA ARG A 19 -16.11 -27.61 19.65
C ARG A 19 -16.85 -28.20 18.47
N TRP A 20 -16.12 -28.77 17.51
CA TRP A 20 -16.71 -29.23 16.26
C TRP A 20 -17.55 -30.48 16.48
N ARG A 21 -18.65 -30.57 15.72
CA ARG A 21 -19.52 -31.74 15.68
C ARG A 21 -19.28 -32.52 14.40
N ALA A 22 -19.52 -33.83 14.46
CA ALA A 22 -19.45 -34.68 13.27
C ALA A 22 -20.42 -34.17 12.18
N GLY A 23 -19.91 -33.96 10.97
CA GLY A 23 -20.67 -33.42 9.84
C GLY A 23 -20.80 -31.90 9.79
N GLU A 24 -20.23 -31.17 10.75
CA GLU A 24 -20.23 -29.71 10.75
C GLU A 24 -19.27 -29.15 9.69
N MET A 25 -19.72 -28.16 8.93
CA MET A 25 -18.88 -27.39 8.01
C MET A 25 -18.40 -26.11 8.69
N VAL A 26 -17.08 -25.95 8.80
CA VAL A 26 -16.46 -24.76 9.38
C VAL A 26 -15.72 -24.00 8.28
N LEU A 27 -16.13 -22.76 8.03
CA LEU A 27 -15.45 -21.88 7.07
C LEU A 27 -14.24 -21.24 7.73
N THR A 28 -13.12 -21.21 7.02
CA THR A 28 -11.96 -20.40 7.38
C THR A 28 -11.49 -19.66 6.14
N GLN A 29 -11.29 -18.35 6.31
CA GLN A 29 -10.77 -17.49 5.26
C GLN A 29 -9.35 -17.07 5.65
N ALA A 30 -8.47 -17.08 4.67
CA ALA A 30 -7.07 -16.74 4.84
C ALA A 30 -6.60 -15.95 3.62
N ALA A 31 -5.77 -14.93 3.86
CA ALA A 31 -5.10 -14.20 2.80
C ALA A 31 -3.70 -14.78 2.60
N LEU A 32 -3.44 -15.28 1.39
CA LEU A 32 -2.12 -15.77 0.99
C LEU A 32 -1.36 -14.62 0.32
N ARG A 33 -0.12 -14.41 0.73
CA ARG A 33 0.78 -13.45 0.09
C ARG A 33 1.60 -14.17 -0.96
N LEU A 34 1.48 -13.72 -2.20
CA LEU A 34 2.40 -14.11 -3.25
C LEU A 34 3.63 -13.20 -3.17
N PRO A 35 4.83 -13.74 -2.94
CA PRO A 35 6.04 -12.93 -2.93
C PRO A 35 6.25 -12.30 -4.30
N SER A 36 6.85 -11.11 -4.34
CA SER A 36 7.14 -10.41 -5.60
C SER A 36 8.13 -11.15 -6.51
N THR A 37 8.83 -12.17 -5.97
CA THR A 37 9.70 -13.10 -6.72
C THR A 37 8.95 -14.31 -7.29
N ALA A 38 7.63 -14.44 -7.08
CA ALA A 38 6.86 -15.55 -7.62
C ALA A 38 6.96 -15.58 -9.15
N GLY A 39 7.37 -16.72 -9.70
CA GLY A 39 7.42 -16.93 -11.14
C GLY A 39 6.02 -16.88 -11.75
N VAL A 40 5.95 -16.43 -13.00
CA VAL A 40 4.73 -16.50 -13.81
C VAL A 40 4.47 -17.96 -14.19
N GLY A 41 3.22 -18.39 -14.07
CA GLY A 41 2.82 -19.74 -14.46
C GLY A 41 1.97 -20.46 -13.43
N PRO A 42 1.72 -21.76 -13.64
CA PRO A 42 0.91 -22.56 -12.73
C PRO A 42 1.65 -22.82 -11.41
N VAL A 43 0.95 -22.64 -10.30
CA VAL A 43 1.41 -22.98 -8.95
C VAL A 43 0.34 -23.82 -8.26
N GLU A 44 0.76 -24.75 -7.40
CA GLU A 44 -0.17 -25.55 -6.59
C GLU A 44 -0.39 -24.87 -5.24
N LEU A 45 -1.66 -24.66 -4.89
CA LEU A 45 -2.06 -24.33 -3.54
C LEU A 45 -2.21 -25.64 -2.75
N ILE A 46 -1.36 -25.82 -1.74
CA ILE A 46 -1.30 -27.03 -0.93
C ILE A 46 -1.63 -26.70 0.52
N ALA A 47 -2.42 -27.55 1.17
CA ALA A 47 -2.67 -27.51 2.61
C ALA A 47 -2.22 -28.82 3.27
N TRP A 48 -1.69 -28.72 4.49
CA TRP A 48 -1.26 -29.88 5.27
C TRP A 48 -1.48 -29.62 6.76
N LEU A 49 -1.51 -30.70 7.54
CA LEU A 49 -1.44 -30.64 9.00
C LEU A 49 0.03 -30.66 9.42
N ASP A 50 0.35 -30.06 10.58
CA ASP A 50 1.74 -30.04 11.09
C ASP A 50 2.34 -31.45 11.04
N PRO A 51 3.38 -31.70 10.23
CA PRO A 51 3.95 -33.03 10.05
C PRO A 51 4.61 -33.58 11.33
N ALA A 52 5.03 -32.70 12.24
CA ALA A 52 5.59 -33.11 13.53
C ALA A 52 4.52 -33.76 14.42
N GLU A 53 3.28 -33.28 14.33
CA GLU A 53 2.14 -33.82 15.07
C GLU A 53 1.37 -34.89 14.29
N ASN A 54 1.38 -34.82 12.94
CA ASN A 54 0.54 -35.63 12.06
C ASN A 54 1.33 -36.24 10.87
N PRO A 55 2.37 -37.05 11.12
CA PRO A 55 3.32 -37.48 10.08
C PRO A 55 2.70 -38.40 9.01
N ALA A 56 1.55 -39.02 9.28
CA ALA A 56 0.87 -39.94 8.36
C ALA A 56 -0.12 -39.25 7.41
N VAL A 57 -0.39 -37.96 7.59
CA VAL A 57 -1.36 -37.23 6.77
C VAL A 57 -0.62 -36.53 5.62
N PRO A 58 -0.80 -36.96 4.36
CA PRO A 58 -0.14 -36.33 3.23
C PRO A 58 -0.71 -34.91 2.98
N PRO A 59 0.09 -34.00 2.41
CA PRO A 59 -0.41 -32.72 1.93
C PRO A 59 -1.52 -32.90 0.89
N LEU A 60 -2.52 -32.02 0.94
CA LEU A 60 -3.63 -31.96 0.01
C LEU A 60 -3.44 -30.79 -0.95
N VAL A 61 -3.39 -31.07 -2.25
CA VAL A 61 -3.49 -30.04 -3.28
C VAL A 61 -4.93 -29.54 -3.32
N LEU A 62 -5.14 -28.28 -2.92
CA LEU A 62 -6.45 -27.63 -2.91
C LEU A 62 -6.84 -27.15 -4.32
N ALA A 63 -5.88 -26.60 -5.06
CA ALA A 63 -6.10 -26.09 -6.41
C ALA A 63 -4.77 -25.86 -7.15
N THR A 64 -4.82 -25.81 -8.48
CA THR A 64 -3.76 -25.20 -9.30
C THR A 64 -4.20 -23.77 -9.65
N LEU A 65 -3.37 -22.79 -9.31
CA LEU A 65 -3.59 -21.37 -9.59
C LEU A 65 -2.65 -20.91 -10.70
N ALA A 66 -3.11 -20.03 -11.58
CA ALA A 66 -2.22 -19.36 -12.54
C ALA A 66 -1.75 -18.04 -11.94
N VAL A 67 -0.46 -17.92 -11.65
CA VAL A 67 0.17 -16.62 -11.35
C VAL A 67 0.37 -15.92 -12.68
N ALA A 68 -0.50 -14.96 -12.96
CA ALA A 68 -0.34 -14.08 -14.11
C ALA A 68 0.90 -13.18 -13.90
N PRO A 69 1.56 -12.72 -14.97
CA PRO A 69 2.52 -11.63 -14.84
C PRO A 69 1.78 -10.46 -14.19
N GLY A 70 2.23 -10.05 -12.99
CA GLY A 70 1.85 -8.76 -12.46
C GLY A 70 2.27 -7.72 -13.50
N THR A 71 1.42 -6.73 -13.77
CA THR A 71 1.79 -5.61 -14.64
C THR A 71 2.78 -4.74 -13.87
N HIS A 72 4.05 -5.15 -13.86
CA HIS A 72 5.16 -4.35 -13.37
C HIS A 72 5.52 -3.37 -14.49
N GLU A 73 5.53 -2.08 -14.18
CA GLU A 73 5.83 -1.03 -15.15
C GLU A 73 7.23 -0.50 -14.90
N PHE A 74 8.15 -0.69 -15.84
CA PHE A 74 9.56 -0.26 -15.69
C PHE A 74 9.88 0.97 -16.53
N THR A 75 8.90 1.51 -17.26
CA THR A 75 9.08 2.73 -18.02
C THR A 75 8.94 3.92 -17.07
N PRO A 76 9.96 4.78 -16.94
CA PRO A 76 9.85 5.95 -16.08
C PRO A 76 8.68 6.86 -16.51
N PRO A 77 7.82 7.30 -15.58
CA PRO A 77 6.78 8.25 -15.89
C PRO A 77 7.38 9.64 -16.14
N ALA A 78 6.64 10.48 -16.86
CA ALA A 78 6.98 11.88 -17.09
C ALA A 78 5.97 12.78 -16.33
N PRO A 79 6.10 12.94 -15.00
CA PRO A 79 5.21 13.80 -14.23
C PRO A 79 5.34 15.27 -14.67
N SER A 80 4.22 15.99 -14.64
CA SER A 80 4.19 17.44 -14.90
C SER A 80 4.94 18.23 -13.84
N HIS A 81 5.01 17.69 -12.61
CA HIS A 81 5.79 18.24 -11.50
C HIS A 81 6.82 17.20 -11.02
N PRO A 82 8.02 17.16 -11.60
CA PRO A 82 9.10 16.33 -11.11
C PRO A 82 9.51 16.76 -9.70
N GLN A 83 9.52 15.83 -8.75
CA GLN A 83 10.00 16.08 -7.39
C GLN A 83 10.48 14.77 -6.80
N THR A 84 11.76 14.73 -6.42
CA THR A 84 12.41 13.50 -5.97
C THR A 84 12.59 13.48 -4.45
N ALA A 85 12.03 12.46 -3.81
CA ALA A 85 12.23 12.18 -2.39
C ALA A 85 12.18 10.68 -2.08
N THR A 86 13.06 10.19 -1.23
CA THR A 86 13.19 8.78 -0.87
C THR A 86 12.54 8.52 0.49
N PHE A 87 11.73 7.47 0.60
CA PHE A 87 11.04 7.03 1.81
C PHE A 87 11.60 5.68 2.28
N GLY A 88 12.56 5.74 3.20
CA GLY A 88 13.36 4.59 3.63
C GLY A 88 13.93 3.82 2.45
N GLU A 89 14.00 2.50 2.59
CA GLU A 89 14.51 1.59 1.54
C GLU A 89 13.40 1.10 0.58
N VAL A 90 12.18 1.64 0.68
CA VAL A 90 11.00 1.06 0.00
C VAL A 90 10.67 1.78 -1.28
N SER A 91 10.59 3.11 -1.25
CA SER A 91 10.09 3.87 -2.39
C SER A 91 10.77 5.22 -2.54
N ARG A 92 10.74 5.72 -3.77
CA ARG A 92 11.14 7.08 -4.13
C ARG A 92 9.98 7.76 -4.85
N LEU A 93 9.52 8.89 -4.35
CA LEU A 93 8.68 9.82 -5.14
C LEU A 93 9.53 10.32 -6.31
N VAL A 94 9.01 10.22 -7.54
CA VAL A 94 9.67 10.79 -8.72
C VAL A 94 8.97 12.06 -9.22
N GLY A 95 7.71 12.25 -8.85
CA GLY A 95 6.95 13.46 -9.10
C GLY A 95 5.45 13.23 -8.93
N TYR A 96 4.67 14.21 -9.36
CA TYR A 96 3.22 14.19 -9.21
C TYR A 96 2.51 15.03 -10.27
N ASP A 97 1.22 14.75 -10.45
CA ASP A 97 0.28 15.55 -11.23
C ASP A 97 -0.90 15.97 -10.37
N LEU A 98 -1.43 17.16 -10.64
CA LEU A 98 -2.61 17.71 -10.00
C LEU A 98 -3.65 18.02 -11.09
N THR A 99 -4.92 17.75 -10.80
CA THR A 99 -6.01 18.34 -11.60
C THR A 99 -6.13 19.83 -11.26
N PRO A 100 -6.69 20.65 -12.16
CA PRO A 100 -7.12 21.99 -11.81
C PRO A 100 -8.03 21.96 -10.57
N VAL A 101 -7.89 22.97 -9.72
CA VAL A 101 -8.80 23.19 -8.60
C VAL A 101 -10.09 23.76 -9.16
N GLU A 102 -11.21 23.09 -8.90
CA GLU A 102 -12.54 23.55 -9.27
C GLU A 102 -13.46 23.53 -8.04
N PRO A 103 -14.37 24.52 -7.89
CA PRO A 103 -15.39 24.50 -6.85
C PRO A 103 -16.21 23.21 -6.90
N ASP A 104 -16.53 22.66 -5.73
CA ASP A 104 -17.35 21.45 -5.54
C ASP A 104 -16.85 20.19 -6.27
N ARG A 105 -15.60 20.18 -6.73
CA ARG A 105 -14.94 19.02 -7.34
C ARG A 105 -13.78 18.58 -6.45
N PRO A 106 -13.55 17.26 -6.32
CA PRO A 106 -12.40 16.79 -5.59
C PRO A 106 -11.11 17.12 -6.33
N LEU A 107 -10.07 17.49 -5.60
CA LEU A 107 -8.73 17.65 -6.14
C LEU A 107 -8.16 16.27 -6.47
N GLY A 108 -7.86 16.04 -7.74
CA GLY A 108 -7.15 14.85 -8.20
C GLY A 108 -5.65 15.02 -7.95
N VAL A 109 -5.05 14.07 -7.25
CA VAL A 109 -3.60 14.02 -7.00
C VAL A 109 -3.07 12.69 -7.50
N THR A 110 -2.14 12.72 -8.45
CA THR A 110 -1.45 11.53 -8.92
C THR A 110 -0.02 11.56 -8.42
N LEU A 111 0.41 10.51 -7.71
CA LEU A 111 1.77 10.34 -7.25
C LEU A 111 2.45 9.23 -8.04
N PHE A 112 3.69 9.47 -8.43
CA PHE A 112 4.51 8.51 -9.14
C PHE A 112 5.64 8.05 -8.22
N TRP A 113 5.65 6.75 -7.95
CA TRP A 113 6.62 6.10 -7.07
C TRP A 113 7.53 5.20 -7.90
N GLN A 114 8.83 5.22 -7.64
CA GLN A 114 9.76 4.17 -8.02
C GLN A 114 9.98 3.27 -6.81
N ALA A 115 9.77 1.96 -6.96
CA ALA A 115 10.13 0.98 -5.95
C ALA A 115 11.65 0.83 -5.88
N LEU A 116 12.22 0.88 -4.69
CA LEU A 116 13.68 0.73 -4.51
C LEU A 116 14.09 -0.73 -4.26
N GLY A 117 13.14 -1.57 -3.88
CA GLY A 117 13.34 -2.97 -3.58
C GLY A 117 12.05 -3.63 -3.10
N PRO A 118 12.07 -4.95 -2.87
CA PRO A 118 10.95 -5.64 -2.25
C PRO A 118 10.71 -5.09 -0.83
N SER A 119 9.46 -4.83 -0.48
CA SER A 119 9.05 -4.58 0.90
C SER A 119 8.39 -5.84 1.46
N GLU A 120 8.59 -6.16 2.74
CA GLU A 120 7.79 -7.19 3.42
C GLU A 120 6.55 -6.59 4.11
N ARG A 121 6.45 -5.25 4.09
CA ARG A 121 5.39 -4.48 4.72
C ARG A 121 4.39 -4.02 3.68
N SER A 122 3.11 -4.15 4.02
CA SER A 122 2.00 -3.57 3.26
C SER A 122 1.70 -2.18 3.82
N LEU A 123 2.27 -1.16 3.17
CA LEU A 123 2.24 0.22 3.62
C LEU A 123 1.02 0.96 3.06
N LYS A 124 0.69 2.07 3.71
CA LYS A 124 -0.27 3.05 3.19
C LYS A 124 0.41 4.35 2.85
N ALA A 125 0.06 4.90 1.70
CA ALA A 125 0.43 6.26 1.34
C ALA A 125 -0.65 7.22 1.82
N PHE A 126 -0.24 8.41 2.23
CA PHE A 126 -1.15 9.50 2.56
C PHE A 126 -0.91 10.70 1.66
N VAL A 127 -1.99 11.44 1.39
CA VAL A 127 -1.98 12.77 0.78
C VAL A 127 -2.87 13.67 1.60
N HIS A 128 -2.32 14.78 2.06
CA HIS A 128 -3.00 15.71 2.94
C HIS A 128 -2.85 17.14 2.43
N LEU A 129 -3.95 17.89 2.41
CA LEU A 129 -3.97 19.31 2.14
C LEU A 129 -3.86 20.07 3.47
N LEU A 130 -2.92 20.99 3.54
CA LEU A 130 -2.62 21.82 4.70
C LEU A 130 -2.88 23.29 4.39
N ASN A 131 -3.42 24.03 5.35
CA ASN A 131 -3.49 25.49 5.29
C ASN A 131 -2.13 26.14 5.62
N THR A 132 -2.08 27.48 5.61
CA THR A 132 -0.86 28.25 5.90
C THR A 132 -0.32 28.07 7.33
N GLU A 133 -1.17 27.68 8.29
CA GLU A 133 -0.73 27.33 9.65
C GLU A 133 -0.25 25.86 9.76
N GLY A 134 -0.24 25.10 8.67
CA GLY A 134 0.11 23.68 8.66
C GLY A 134 -0.98 22.76 9.19
N ARG A 135 -2.22 23.25 9.34
CA ARG A 135 -3.37 22.45 9.77
C ARG A 135 -3.94 21.65 8.61
N LEU A 136 -4.20 20.37 8.85
CA LEU A 136 -4.90 19.49 7.93
C LEU A 136 -6.33 20.00 7.66
N VAL A 137 -6.66 20.22 6.39
CA VAL A 137 -8.01 20.64 5.95
C VAL A 137 -8.73 19.54 5.16
N ALA A 138 -8.00 18.71 4.42
CA ALA A 138 -8.51 17.55 3.69
C ALA A 138 -7.41 16.51 3.61
N GLY A 139 -7.75 15.23 3.57
CA GLY A 139 -6.75 14.17 3.54
C GLY A 139 -7.29 12.83 3.11
N ARG A 140 -6.40 11.97 2.62
CA ARG A 140 -6.72 10.61 2.22
C ARG A 140 -5.53 9.69 2.38
N ASP A 141 -5.81 8.51 2.95
CA ASP A 141 -4.81 7.49 3.28
C ASP A 141 -5.28 6.16 2.70
N GLU A 142 -4.50 5.60 1.77
CA GLU A 142 -4.87 4.36 1.12
C GLU A 142 -3.64 3.54 0.72
N PRO A 143 -3.74 2.19 0.78
CA PRO A 143 -2.72 1.36 0.19
C PRO A 143 -2.72 1.56 -1.33
N PRO A 144 -1.57 1.37 -2.00
CA PRO A 144 -1.54 1.30 -3.46
C PRO A 144 -2.41 0.13 -3.94
N ALA A 145 -2.95 0.25 -5.15
CA ALA A 145 -3.81 -0.78 -5.75
C ALA A 145 -3.15 -2.16 -5.75
N ARG A 146 -1.84 -2.19 -5.99
CA ARG A 146 -1.01 -3.35 -5.64
C ARG A 146 -0.20 -3.02 -4.39
N PRO A 147 -0.44 -3.74 -3.28
CA PRO A 147 0.28 -3.59 -2.02
C PRO A 147 1.81 -3.54 -2.20
N THR A 148 2.49 -2.75 -1.36
CA THR A 148 3.94 -2.53 -1.44
C THR A 148 4.77 -3.80 -1.26
N ASP A 149 4.20 -4.84 -0.65
CA ASP A 149 4.84 -6.15 -0.50
C ASP A 149 4.84 -7.01 -1.77
N GLY A 150 4.07 -6.60 -2.78
CA GLY A 150 4.15 -7.12 -4.14
C GLY A 150 5.12 -6.34 -5.04
N TRP A 151 5.80 -5.31 -4.51
CA TRP A 151 6.66 -4.48 -5.35
C TRP A 151 8.01 -5.15 -5.66
N VAL A 152 8.56 -4.84 -6.84
CA VAL A 152 9.91 -5.25 -7.28
C VAL A 152 10.78 -4.03 -7.53
N ALA A 153 12.09 -4.17 -7.39
CA ALA A 153 13.03 -3.07 -7.61
C ALA A 153 12.85 -2.44 -9.01
N ASP A 154 13.00 -1.12 -9.07
CA ASP A 154 12.97 -0.27 -10.27
C ASP A 154 11.64 -0.19 -11.01
N GLU A 155 10.58 -0.83 -10.50
CA GLU A 155 9.27 -0.58 -11.08
C GLU A 155 8.69 0.77 -10.64
N PHE A 156 7.79 1.28 -11.46
CA PHE A 156 7.03 2.48 -11.24
C PHE A 156 5.59 2.15 -10.89
N VAL A 157 5.08 2.82 -9.86
CA VAL A 157 3.70 2.68 -9.40
C VAL A 157 3.04 4.04 -9.42
N THR A 158 1.99 4.14 -10.23
CA THR A 158 1.13 5.32 -10.29
C THR A 158 -0.02 5.15 -9.31
N GLN A 159 -0.11 6.04 -8.32
CA GLN A 159 -1.19 6.05 -7.34
C GLN A 159 -2.02 7.33 -7.51
N ARG A 160 -3.35 7.18 -7.59
CA ARG A 160 -4.28 8.28 -7.84
C ARG A 160 -5.21 8.46 -6.66
N PHE A 161 -5.15 9.64 -6.06
CA PHE A 161 -6.00 10.07 -4.97
C PHE A 161 -7.04 11.06 -5.46
N SER A 162 -8.22 11.00 -4.85
CA SER A 162 -9.27 12.01 -5.02
C SER A 162 -9.55 12.61 -3.65
N LEU A 163 -9.14 13.87 -3.45
CA LEU A 163 -9.28 14.60 -2.19
C LEU A 163 -10.56 15.42 -2.24
N ALA A 164 -11.55 15.05 -1.42
CA ALA A 164 -12.74 15.86 -1.24
C ALA A 164 -12.37 17.14 -0.47
N LEU A 165 -12.58 18.29 -1.11
CA LEU A 165 -12.37 19.59 -0.47
C LEU A 165 -13.61 19.98 0.34
N PRO A 166 -13.46 20.53 1.56
CA PRO A 166 -14.59 21.02 2.34
C PRO A 166 -15.40 22.07 1.58
N ALA A 167 -16.73 22.00 1.67
CA ALA A 167 -17.59 23.07 1.17
C ALA A 167 -17.28 24.38 1.90
N GLY A 168 -17.08 25.46 1.15
CA GLY A 168 -16.70 26.76 1.71
C GLY A 168 -15.26 26.83 2.22
N LEU A 169 -14.36 25.99 1.69
CA LEU A 169 -12.92 26.15 1.93
C LEU A 169 -12.50 27.58 1.59
N ALA A 170 -11.87 28.26 2.54
CA ALA A 170 -11.53 29.68 2.39
C ALA A 170 -10.58 29.90 1.21
N PRO A 171 -10.77 30.96 0.40
CA PRO A 171 -9.82 31.34 -0.61
C PRO A 171 -8.42 31.56 -0.02
N GLY A 172 -7.39 31.11 -0.72
CA GLY A 172 -6.02 31.21 -0.23
C GLY A 172 -5.08 30.14 -0.74
N ARG A 173 -3.91 30.09 -0.11
CA ARG A 173 -2.79 29.21 -0.49
C ARG A 173 -2.71 28.02 0.44
N TYR A 174 -2.63 26.83 -0.14
CA TYR A 174 -2.55 25.56 0.54
C TYR A 174 -1.35 24.76 0.04
N ARG A 175 -0.89 23.80 0.85
CA ARG A 175 0.18 22.87 0.47
C ARG A 175 -0.26 21.44 0.62
N LEU A 176 0.23 20.58 -0.27
CA LEU A 176 0.08 19.13 -0.12
C LEU A 176 1.27 18.56 0.62
N GLU A 177 1.02 17.68 1.59
CA GLU A 177 2.02 16.76 2.12
C GLU A 177 1.73 15.32 1.69
N VAL A 178 2.78 14.53 1.53
CA VAL A 178 2.69 13.10 1.20
C VAL A 178 3.67 12.28 2.01
N GLY A 179 3.40 10.98 2.15
CA GLY A 179 4.34 10.04 2.71
C GLY A 179 3.77 8.65 2.90
N TRP A 180 4.56 7.80 3.56
CA TRP A 180 4.23 6.39 3.81
C TRP A 180 4.20 6.08 5.29
N TYR A 181 3.30 5.19 5.69
CA TYR A 181 3.30 4.61 7.03
C TYR A 181 2.95 3.13 7.02
N ASP A 182 3.40 2.41 8.05
CA ASP A 182 3.05 1.01 8.28
C ASP A 182 1.82 0.92 9.21
N PRO A 183 0.64 0.49 8.73
CA PRO A 183 -0.56 0.40 9.55
C PRO A 183 -0.52 -0.74 10.59
N ALA A 184 0.34 -1.75 10.41
CA ALA A 184 0.45 -2.90 11.30
C ALA A 184 1.49 -2.70 12.42
N GLY A 185 2.51 -1.87 12.17
CA GLY A 185 3.40 -1.38 13.20
C GLY A 185 2.65 -0.44 14.15
N GLY A 186 2.67 -0.72 15.46
CA GLY A 186 1.98 0.09 16.47
C GLY A 186 2.16 1.60 16.23
N SER A 187 1.04 2.35 16.31
CA SER A 187 0.92 3.80 16.04
C SER A 187 1.05 4.27 14.58
N GLY A 188 1.18 3.42 13.57
CA GLY A 188 1.25 3.92 12.19
C GLY A 188 2.57 4.63 11.89
N SER A 189 3.70 3.99 12.20
CA SER A 189 5.03 4.60 12.09
C SER A 189 5.30 5.05 10.64
N ARG A 190 5.48 6.36 10.45
CA ARG A 190 5.86 6.95 9.16
C ARG A 190 7.28 6.56 8.79
N LEU A 191 7.53 6.31 7.50
CA LEU A 191 8.87 6.00 7.00
C LEU A 191 9.80 7.23 7.08
N PRO A 192 11.10 7.06 7.38
CA PRO A 192 12.07 8.15 7.27
C PRO A 192 12.12 8.67 5.84
N VAL A 193 12.42 9.96 5.67
CA VAL A 193 12.36 10.62 4.37
C VAL A 193 13.55 11.54 4.12
N GLU A 194 14.02 11.57 2.88
CA GLU A 194 15.08 12.46 2.40
C GLU A 194 14.81 12.95 0.98
N GLY A 195 15.43 14.08 0.58
CA GLY A 195 15.27 14.66 -0.76
C GLY A 195 14.48 15.97 -0.75
N SER A 196 13.91 16.34 -1.91
CA SER A 196 13.23 17.63 -2.06
C SER A 196 11.92 17.69 -1.27
N GLY A 197 11.68 18.81 -0.58
CA GLY A 197 10.49 19.02 0.25
C GLY A 197 10.42 18.16 1.51
N ALA A 198 11.48 17.40 1.83
CA ALA A 198 11.50 16.49 2.97
C ALA A 198 11.48 17.23 4.32
N ASP A 199 10.42 17.01 5.10
CA ASP A 199 10.33 17.36 6.51
C ASP A 199 10.67 16.10 7.32
N ARG A 200 11.95 15.96 7.67
CA ARG A 200 12.49 14.79 8.37
C ARG A 200 11.87 14.58 9.75
N ALA A 201 11.51 15.67 10.43
CA ALA A 201 10.92 15.60 11.77
C ALA A 201 9.51 14.99 11.72
N ASN A 202 8.71 15.39 10.74
CA ASN A 202 7.34 14.90 10.56
C ASN A 202 7.22 13.73 9.57
N ARG A 203 8.36 13.27 9.03
CA ARG A 203 8.48 12.12 8.13
C ARG A 203 7.50 12.19 6.95
N ARG A 204 7.52 13.34 6.27
CA ARG A 204 6.65 13.69 5.14
C ARG A 204 7.43 14.50 4.11
N VAL A 205 6.88 14.58 2.90
CA VAL A 205 7.33 15.53 1.86
C VAL A 205 6.25 16.57 1.67
N LEU A 206 6.62 17.84 1.70
CA LEU A 206 5.79 18.92 1.18
C LEU A 206 5.98 19.01 -0.34
N LEU A 207 4.90 18.90 -1.09
CA LEU A 207 4.93 19.11 -2.53
C LEU A 207 5.21 20.59 -2.82
N GLU A 208 6.08 20.86 -3.78
CA GLU A 208 6.52 22.23 -4.12
C GLU A 208 5.38 23.09 -4.68
N THR A 209 4.40 22.46 -5.34
CA THR A 209 3.24 23.15 -5.88
C THR A 209 2.34 23.68 -4.76
N VAL A 210 2.04 24.96 -4.84
CA VAL A 210 1.02 25.59 -4.00
C VAL A 210 -0.33 25.40 -4.68
N VAL A 211 -1.29 24.90 -3.91
CA VAL A 211 -2.68 24.80 -4.34
C VAL A 211 -3.36 26.12 -4.00
N GLU A 212 -3.83 26.83 -5.01
CA GLU A 212 -4.57 28.09 -4.85
C GLU A 212 -6.07 27.82 -4.95
N ILE A 213 -6.82 28.22 -3.93
CA ILE A 213 -8.28 28.22 -3.92
C ILE A 213 -8.72 29.65 -4.22
N GLY A 214 -9.39 29.84 -5.35
CA GLY A 214 -9.94 31.15 -5.76
C GLY A 214 -11.17 31.56 -4.96
N GLU A 215 -11.55 32.83 -5.11
CA GLU A 215 -12.86 33.36 -4.66
C GLU A 215 -14.02 32.82 -5.49
#